data_AF-X1LQM2-F1
#
_entry.id   AF-X1LQM2-F1
#
_cell.length_a   1.000
_cell.length_b   1.000
_cell.length_c   1.000
_cell.angle_alpha   90.00
_cell.angle_beta   90.00
_cell.angle_gamma   90.00
#
_symmetry.space_group_name_H-M   'P 1'
#
loop_
_entity.id
_entity.type
_entity.pdbx_description
1 polymer ?
#
loop_
_entity_poly.entity_id
_entity_poly.type
_entity_poly.pdbx_seq_one_letter_code
_entity_poly.pdbx_strand_id
1 'polypeptide(L)'
;MHKKVLFIMVLLLGISFAAEIVTFDNNWASNPLFNVISETPTGIQVVFSMHEMTIEEQLIDGVPMKSFGVPTVSIPDEGAPNLTGISRYIAIPQGAQA
;
A
#
# COMPACT_ATOMS: atom_id res chain seq x y z
N MET A 1 -5.12 20.40 41.45
CA MET A 1 -4.56 20.76 40.12
C MET A 1 -4.09 19.53 39.33
N HIS A 2 -3.37 18.58 39.96
CA HIS A 2 -2.81 17.40 39.29
C HIS A 2 -3.81 16.49 38.55
N LYS A 3 -5.02 16.26 39.09
CA LYS A 3 -6.05 15.43 38.42
C LYS A 3 -6.55 16.03 37.09
N LYS A 4 -6.64 17.36 37.01
CA LYS A 4 -7.05 18.07 35.78
C LYS A 4 -5.95 18.01 34.72
N VAL A 5 -4.69 18.11 35.14
CA VAL A 5 -3.51 17.98 34.26
C VAL A 5 -3.40 16.56 33.71
N LEU A 6 -3.60 15.54 34.54
CA LEU A 6 -3.62 14.13 34.09
C LEU A 6 -4.73 13.87 33.07
N PHE A 7 -5.91 14.45 33.29
CA PHE A 7 -7.05 14.31 32.37
C PHE A 7 -6.77 14.95 31.00
N ILE A 8 -6.14 16.13 30.97
CA ILE A 8 -5.72 16.80 29.74
C ILE A 8 -4.63 16.01 29.01
N MET A 9 -3.69 15.41 29.75
CA MET A 9 -2.62 14.57 29.18
C MET A 9 -3.17 13.28 28.54
N VAL A 10 -4.18 12.64 29.15
CA VAL A 10 -4.86 11.48 28.54
C VAL A 10 -5.64 11.87 27.29
N LEU A 11 -6.26 13.06 27.27
CA LEU A 11 -7.00 13.56 26.10
C LEU A 11 -6.07 13.82 24.90
N LEU A 12 -4.85 14.32 25.14
CA LEU A 12 -3.86 14.60 24.10
C LEU A 12 -3.25 13.34 23.47
N LEU A 13 -3.26 12.21 24.18
CA LEU A 13 -2.77 10.92 23.67
C LEU A 13 -3.72 10.28 22.63
N GLY A 14 -4.95 10.79 22.48
CA GLY A 14 -5.93 10.28 21.52
C GLY A 14 -5.85 10.87 20.11
N ILE A 15 -4.89 11.77 19.85
CA ILE A 15 -4.66 12.34 18.52
C ILE A 15 -3.85 11.31 17.71
N SER A 16 -4.53 10.26 17.24
CA SER A 16 -3.95 9.30 16.32
C SER A 16 -3.73 9.97 14.96
N PHE A 17 -2.59 9.73 14.33
CA PHE A 17 -2.41 10.00 12.90
C PHE A 17 -3.40 9.12 12.13
N ALA A 18 -4.44 9.75 11.56
CA ALA A 18 -5.43 9.04 10.78
C ALA A 18 -4.84 8.73 9.40
N ALA A 19 -4.45 7.48 9.18
CA ALA A 19 -4.26 6.98 7.83
C ALA A 19 -5.65 6.84 7.18
N GLU A 20 -5.86 7.50 6.05
CA GLU A 20 -7.09 7.38 5.27
C GLU A 20 -6.99 6.10 4.43
N ILE A 21 -7.99 5.22 4.55
CA ILE A 21 -8.07 3.99 3.76
C ILE A 21 -9.15 4.20 2.70
N VAL A 22 -8.75 4.10 1.44
CA VAL A 22 -9.67 4.13 0.29
C VAL A 22 -9.88 2.70 -0.17
N THR A 23 -11.13 2.24 -0.13
CA THR A 23 -11.55 0.91 -0.60
C THR A 23 -12.18 1.01 -1.98
N PHE A 24 -11.92 0.03 -2.85
CA PHE A 24 -12.47 -0.03 -4.20
C PHE A 24 -13.59 -1.10 -4.29
N ASP A 25 -14.80 -0.68 -4.68
CA ASP A 25 -16.02 -1.51 -4.60
C ASP A 25 -16.30 -2.39 -5.84
N ASN A 26 -15.35 -2.52 -6.77
CA ASN A 26 -15.50 -3.34 -7.98
C ASN A 26 -14.19 -4.03 -8.37
N ASN A 27 -13.72 -4.92 -7.50
CA ASN A 27 -12.48 -5.64 -7.69
C ASN A 27 -12.61 -6.66 -8.83
N TRP A 28 -11.65 -6.64 -9.76
CA TRP A 28 -11.60 -7.56 -10.90
C TRP A 28 -11.25 -9.00 -10.51
N ALA A 29 -10.73 -9.22 -9.30
CA ALA A 29 -10.43 -10.53 -8.76
C ALA A 29 -10.67 -10.60 -7.25
N SER A 30 -10.73 -11.82 -6.71
CA SER A 30 -11.09 -12.07 -5.31
C SER A 30 -9.98 -11.77 -4.30
N ASN A 31 -8.70 -11.87 -4.70
CA ASN A 31 -7.58 -11.52 -3.84
C ASN A 31 -6.99 -10.16 -4.24
N PRO A 32 -6.39 -9.40 -3.32
CA PRO A 32 -5.73 -8.16 -3.67
C PRO A 32 -4.48 -8.39 -4.54
N LEU A 33 -4.22 -7.43 -5.40
CA LEU A 33 -3.05 -7.35 -6.29
C LEU A 33 -3.09 -8.47 -7.33
N PHE A 34 -2.15 -9.41 -7.32
CA PHE A 34 -2.00 -10.38 -8.41
C PHE A 34 -2.90 -11.62 -8.21
N ASN A 35 -3.69 -11.94 -9.23
CA ASN A 35 -4.43 -13.20 -9.31
C ASN A 35 -4.16 -13.87 -10.64
N VAL A 36 -3.93 -15.17 -10.64
CA VAL A 36 -3.84 -15.96 -11.87
C VAL A 36 -5.24 -16.26 -12.36
N ILE A 37 -5.54 -15.88 -13.60
CA ILE A 37 -6.86 -16.13 -14.22
C ILE A 37 -6.82 -17.22 -15.28
N SER A 38 -5.62 -17.57 -15.78
CA SER A 38 -5.44 -18.77 -16.61
C SER A 38 -3.98 -19.23 -16.58
N GLU A 39 -3.77 -20.55 -16.70
CA GLU A 39 -2.44 -21.17 -16.81
C GLU A 39 -2.43 -22.16 -17.98
N THR A 40 -1.38 -22.08 -18.80
CA THR A 40 -1.14 -22.99 -19.93
C THR A 40 0.34 -23.37 -19.96
N PRO A 41 0.74 -24.44 -20.69
CA PRO A 41 2.15 -24.80 -20.82
C PRO A 41 3.04 -23.70 -21.42
N THR A 42 2.46 -22.76 -22.18
CA THR A 42 3.18 -21.70 -22.89
C THR A 42 3.02 -20.32 -22.26
N GLY A 43 2.26 -20.19 -21.17
CA GLY A 43 2.01 -18.88 -20.59
C GLY A 43 1.00 -18.88 -19.45
N ILE A 44 1.04 -17.81 -18.68
CA ILE A 44 0.09 -17.52 -17.61
C ILE A 44 -0.57 -16.17 -17.89
N GLN A 45 -1.82 -16.02 -17.48
CA GLN A 45 -2.51 -14.73 -17.51
C GLN A 45 -2.78 -14.30 -16.08
N VAL A 46 -2.35 -13.09 -15.75
CA VAL A 46 -2.50 -12.51 -14.42
C VAL A 46 -3.36 -11.25 -14.54
N VAL A 47 -4.27 -11.06 -13.60
CA VAL A 47 -4.97 -9.80 -13.39
C VAL A 47 -4.42 -9.10 -12.15
N PHE A 48 -4.24 -7.79 -12.24
CA PHE A 48 -3.92 -6.95 -11.10
C PHE A 48 -5.20 -6.27 -10.60
N SER A 49 -5.59 -6.52 -9.34
CA SER A 49 -6.81 -6.01 -8.72
C SER A 49 -6.53 -5.38 -7.36
N MET A 50 -6.35 -4.07 -7.31
CA MET A 50 -6.14 -3.33 -6.06
C MET A 50 -7.45 -3.14 -5.30
N HIS A 51 -7.53 -3.64 -4.07
CA HIS A 51 -8.74 -3.59 -3.24
C HIS A 51 -8.78 -2.37 -2.33
N GLU A 52 -7.61 -1.93 -1.87
CA GLU A 52 -7.47 -0.78 -0.99
C GLU A 52 -6.16 -0.05 -1.26
N MET A 53 -6.15 1.23 -0.93
CA MET A 53 -4.94 2.04 -0.82
C MET A 53 -4.99 2.85 0.48
N THR A 54 -3.81 3.13 1.02
CA THR A 54 -3.64 3.95 2.22
C THR A 54 -3.07 5.31 1.82
N ILE A 55 -3.60 6.36 2.42
CA ILE A 55 -3.13 7.73 2.27
C ILE A 55 -2.69 8.21 3.66
N GLU A 56 -1.42 8.57 3.77
CA GLU A 56 -0.83 9.06 5.01
C GLU A 56 -0.36 10.50 4.82
N GLU A 57 -0.70 11.36 5.78
CA GLU A 57 -0.13 12.69 5.86
C GLU A 57 1.26 12.63 6.51
N GLN A 58 2.25 13.23 5.85
CA GLN A 58 3.63 13.25 6.31
C GLN A 58 4.19 14.67 6.22
N LEU A 59 5.02 15.05 7.18
CA LEU A 59 5.73 16.32 7.17
C LEU A 59 7.18 16.06 6.75
N ILE A 60 7.56 16.53 5.56
CA ILE A 60 8.92 16.38 5.02
C ILE A 60 9.52 17.77 4.89
N ASP A 61 10.59 18.05 5.63
CA ASP A 61 11.24 19.37 5.69
C ASP A 61 10.29 20.54 6.01
N GLY A 62 9.28 20.28 6.85
CA GLY A 62 8.26 21.27 7.22
C GLY A 62 7.18 21.47 6.15
N VAL A 63 7.23 20.76 5.04
CA VAL A 63 6.21 20.76 3.99
C VAL A 63 5.23 19.60 4.24
N PRO A 64 3.92 19.88 4.38
CA PRO A 64 2.93 18.82 4.47
C PRO A 64 2.78 18.14 3.11
N MET A 65 2.96 16.82 3.09
CA MET A 65 2.87 15.97 1.92
C MET A 65 1.94 14.79 2.20
N LYS A 66 1.49 14.13 1.13
CA LYS A 66 0.72 12.88 1.21
C LYS A 66 1.55 11.75 0.63
N SER A 67 1.64 10.66 1.39
CA SER A 67 2.18 9.39 0.93
C SER A 67 1.02 8.50 0.52
N PHE A 68 1.08 7.94 -0.68
CA PHE A 68 0.09 7.02 -1.21
C PHE A 68 0.71 5.63 -1.28
N GLY A 69 0.09 4.66 -0.62
CA GLY A 69 0.64 3.32 -0.49
C GLY A 69 -0.38 2.24 -0.81
N VAL A 70 0.10 1.18 -1.43
CA VAL A 70 -0.55 -0.13 -1.27
C VAL A 70 0.13 -0.80 -0.07
N PRO A 71 -0.61 -1.47 0.84
CA PRO A 71 0.01 -2.19 1.93
C PRO A 71 1.14 -3.12 1.41
N THR A 72 2.31 -3.04 2.07
CA THR A 72 3.45 -3.98 1.94
C THR A 72 4.56 -3.64 0.94
N VAL A 73 4.52 -2.58 0.11
CA VAL A 73 5.69 -2.29 -0.75
C VAL A 73 5.95 -0.82 -1.07
N SER A 74 7.19 -0.37 -0.85
CA SER A 74 7.71 0.92 -1.32
C SER A 74 9.13 0.71 -1.84
N ILE A 75 9.45 1.28 -3.00
CA ILE A 75 10.83 1.37 -3.48
C ILE A 75 11.19 2.86 -3.46
N PRO A 76 11.80 3.36 -2.38
CA PRO A 76 12.23 4.74 -2.33
C PRO A 76 13.44 4.94 -3.25
N ASP A 77 13.34 5.94 -4.14
CA ASP A 77 14.47 6.48 -4.88
C ASP A 77 14.61 7.95 -4.52
N GLU A 78 15.83 8.37 -4.15
CA GLU A 78 16.06 9.71 -3.61
C GLU A 78 15.78 10.78 -4.67
N GLY A 79 14.95 11.76 -4.33
CA GLY A 79 14.56 12.84 -5.24
C GLY A 79 13.44 12.47 -6.23
N ALA A 80 12.94 11.23 -6.20
CA ALA A 80 11.75 10.82 -6.96
C ALA A 80 10.51 10.70 -6.06
N PRO A 81 9.29 10.74 -6.63
CA PRO A 81 8.08 10.44 -5.88
C PRO A 81 8.12 9.03 -5.28
N ASN A 82 7.62 8.87 -4.05
CA ASN A 82 7.42 7.56 -3.43
C ASN A 82 6.32 6.80 -4.17
N LEU A 83 6.70 5.94 -5.11
CA LEU A 83 5.78 5.07 -5.83
C LEU A 83 5.81 3.66 -5.26
N THR A 84 4.63 3.10 -5.03
CA THR A 84 4.50 1.68 -4.65
C THR A 84 4.77 0.82 -5.88
N GLY A 85 5.72 -0.12 -5.77
CA GLY A 85 5.94 -1.15 -6.78
C GLY A 85 5.81 -2.52 -6.13
N ILE A 86 5.23 -3.53 -6.79
CA ILE A 86 5.15 -4.89 -6.26
C ILE A 86 5.51 -5.90 -7.35
N SER A 87 6.19 -6.97 -6.97
CA SER A 87 6.56 -8.07 -7.85
C SER A 87 6.16 -9.44 -7.28
N ARG A 88 6.08 -10.40 -8.19
CA ARG A 88 5.88 -11.82 -7.91
C ARG A 88 6.78 -12.63 -8.84
N TYR A 89 7.21 -13.79 -8.36
CA TYR A 89 7.94 -14.74 -9.18
C TYR A 89 6.97 -15.57 -10.02
N ILE A 90 7.38 -15.87 -11.24
CA ILE A 90 6.66 -16.77 -12.15
C ILE A 90 7.63 -17.87 -12.57
N ALA A 91 7.13 -19.10 -12.66
CA ALA A 91 7.92 -20.20 -13.16
C ALA A 91 8.02 -20.10 -14.69
N ILE A 92 9.25 -20.12 -15.21
CA ILE A 92 9.52 -20.14 -16.65
C ILE A 92 10.04 -21.53 -17.02
N PRO A 93 9.49 -22.19 -18.06
CA PRO A 93 10.00 -23.48 -18.52
C PRO A 93 11.49 -23.43 -18.86
N GLN A 94 12.20 -24.52 -18.62
CA GLN A 94 13.63 -24.60 -18.93
C GLN A 94 13.88 -24.35 -20.43
N GLY A 95 14.78 -23.42 -20.73
CA GLY A 95 15.12 -23.04 -22.10
C GLY A 95 14.17 -22.03 -22.74
N ALA A 96 13.06 -21.66 -22.08
CA ALA A 96 12.20 -20.57 -22.51
C ALA A 96 12.79 -19.20 -22.12
N GLN A 97 12.47 -18.18 -22.91
CA GLN A 97 12.75 -16.78 -22.60
C GLN A 97 11.41 -16.08 -22.31
N ALA A 98 11.38 -15.29 -21.25
CA ALA A 98 10.23 -14.46 -20.87
C ALA A 98 10.21 -13.15 -21.66
#